data_AF-A0A1H3GVR3-F1
#
_entry.id   AF-A0A1H3GVR3-F1
#
_cell.length_a   1.000
_cell.length_b   1.000
_cell.length_c   1.000
_cell.angle_alpha   90.00
_cell.angle_beta   90.00
_cell.angle_gamma   90.00
#
_symmetry.space_group_name_H-M   'P 1'
#
loop_
_entity.id
_entity.type
_entity.pdbx_description
1 polymer ?
#
loop_
_entity_poly.entity_id
_entity_poly.type
_entity_poly.pdbx_seq_one_letter_code
_entity_poly.pdbx_strand_id
1 'polypeptide(L)'
;MLFLAGLMGMALVGATVFISVDGGEDSEDAVLPDAPQDTNISGFITSGTLTDEVISGSDGADQINGYDGADTIDGGSGHDALYGGSGDDELQGGAGQDTLHGEDGADLLLGAEDADAL
;
A
#
# COMPACT_ATOMS: atom_id res chain seq x y z
N MET A 1 -15.81 -29.18 -35.37
CA MET A 1 -16.58 -27.94 -35.25
C MET A 1 -16.59 -27.56 -33.78
N LEU A 2 -16.13 -26.35 -33.48
CA LEU A 2 -15.76 -25.83 -32.17
C LEU A 2 -17.01 -25.66 -31.27
N PHE A 3 -16.96 -26.15 -30.03
CA PHE A 3 -17.99 -25.88 -29.03
C PHE A 3 -17.60 -24.66 -28.18
N LEU A 4 -18.61 -23.85 -27.93
CA LEU A 4 -18.66 -22.49 -27.39
C LEU A 4 -17.99 -22.35 -26.00
N ALA A 5 -16.95 -21.52 -25.89
CA ALA A 5 -16.38 -21.11 -24.60
C ALA A 5 -17.22 -19.96 -24.00
N GLY A 6 -17.57 -20.11 -22.72
CA GLY A 6 -18.54 -19.30 -22.01
C GLY A 6 -18.08 -17.89 -21.63
N LEU A 7 -19.09 -17.03 -21.54
CA LEU A 7 -19.20 -15.83 -20.71
C LEU A 7 -18.16 -14.70 -20.93
N MET A 8 -18.36 -13.94 -22.00
CA MET A 8 -18.08 -12.50 -22.00
C MET A 8 -19.01 -11.83 -20.98
N GLY A 9 -18.47 -11.35 -19.86
CA GLY A 9 -19.24 -10.50 -18.96
C GLY A 9 -18.68 -10.42 -17.55
N MET A 10 -17.55 -9.74 -17.37
CA MET A 10 -17.33 -8.98 -16.13
C MET A 10 -16.32 -7.86 -16.42
N ALA A 11 -16.82 -6.64 -16.59
CA ALA A 11 -15.98 -5.45 -16.53
C ALA A 11 -15.59 -5.26 -15.07
N LEU A 12 -14.31 -5.43 -14.74
CA LEU A 12 -13.78 -5.03 -13.46
C LEU A 12 -13.47 -3.53 -13.54
N VAL A 13 -14.40 -2.70 -13.09
CA VAL A 13 -14.15 -1.28 -12.83
C VAL A 13 -13.93 -1.14 -11.33
N GLY A 14 -12.69 -0.86 -10.92
CA GLY A 14 -12.34 -0.45 -9.57
C GLY A 14 -12.57 -1.48 -8.46
N ALA A 15 -11.93 -2.64 -8.52
CA ALA A 15 -11.92 -3.55 -7.37
C ALA A 15 -10.86 -3.11 -6.36
N THR A 16 -11.29 -2.48 -5.26
CA THR A 16 -10.51 -2.41 -4.03
C THR A 16 -10.40 -3.83 -3.46
N VAL A 17 -9.16 -4.28 -3.21
CA VAL A 17 -8.86 -5.59 -2.64
C VAL A 17 -8.76 -5.43 -1.12
N PHE A 18 -9.59 -6.13 -0.34
CA PHE A 18 -9.48 -6.19 1.12
C PHE A 18 -8.83 -7.51 1.53
N ILE A 19 -7.73 -7.46 2.29
CA ILE A 19 -7.04 -8.65 2.78
C ILE A 19 -6.85 -8.54 4.31
N SER A 20 -7.20 -9.62 5.03
CA SER A 20 -7.14 -9.70 6.50
C SER A 20 -5.94 -10.55 6.91
N VAL A 21 -5.14 -10.10 7.89
CA VAL A 21 -3.92 -10.80 8.36
C VAL A 21 -4.07 -11.25 9.82
N ASP A 22 -3.76 -12.51 10.13
CA ASP A 22 -3.57 -13.06 11.48
C ASP A 22 -2.09 -13.46 11.63
N GLY A 23 -1.43 -12.99 12.69
CA GLY A 23 0.02 -12.87 12.81
C GLY A 23 0.79 -14.18 13.02
N GLY A 24 1.27 -14.77 11.93
CA GLY A 24 2.27 -15.83 11.96
C GLY A 24 3.52 -15.40 11.20
N GLU A 25 4.56 -15.01 11.92
CA GLU A 25 5.90 -14.89 11.36
C GLU A 25 6.43 -16.26 10.96
N ASP A 26 6.99 -16.38 9.76
CA ASP A 26 8.15 -17.27 9.60
C ASP A 26 9.15 -16.61 8.66
N SER A 27 10.36 -16.42 9.20
CA SER A 27 11.54 -16.04 8.48
C SER A 27 11.97 -17.18 7.56
N GLU A 28 12.53 -16.81 6.40
CA GLU A 28 13.28 -17.69 5.50
C GLU A 28 12.49 -18.53 4.46
N ASP A 29 12.65 -18.10 3.20
CA ASP A 29 12.84 -18.94 2.01
C ASP A 29 11.59 -19.56 1.33
N ALA A 30 11.10 -18.90 0.26
CA ALA A 30 11.14 -19.42 -1.13
C ALA A 30 10.00 -18.92 -2.05
N VAL A 31 10.19 -17.88 -2.88
CA VAL A 31 9.50 -17.76 -4.20
C VAL A 31 10.34 -16.97 -5.25
N LEU A 32 11.09 -17.73 -6.06
CA LEU A 32 11.45 -17.64 -7.49
C LEU A 32 11.77 -16.29 -8.23
N PRO A 33 12.82 -16.24 -9.10
CA PRO A 33 13.30 -15.03 -9.78
C PRO A 33 12.63 -14.67 -11.14
N ASP A 34 11.33 -14.92 -11.36
CA ASP A 34 10.66 -14.59 -12.66
C ASP A 34 9.14 -14.34 -12.58
N ALA A 35 8.67 -13.46 -11.70
CA ALA A 35 7.27 -13.00 -11.71
C ALA A 35 7.20 -11.47 -11.68
N PRO A 36 6.62 -10.79 -12.69
CA PRO A 36 6.47 -9.34 -12.71
C PRO A 36 5.26 -8.88 -11.90
N GLN A 37 4.85 -9.62 -10.86
CA GLN A 37 3.66 -9.40 -10.04
C GLN A 37 3.89 -10.09 -8.69
N ASP A 38 4.87 -9.63 -7.90
CA ASP A 38 4.85 -9.96 -6.47
C ASP A 38 3.78 -9.10 -5.80
N THR A 39 2.54 -9.45 -6.16
CA THR A 39 1.30 -8.78 -5.80
C THR A 39 0.53 -9.79 -4.98
N ASN A 40 1.02 -10.14 -3.78
CA ASN A 40 0.29 -10.72 -2.65
C ASN A 40 1.24 -11.44 -1.68
N ILE A 41 1.72 -10.74 -0.65
CA ILE A 41 2.06 -11.36 0.63
C ILE A 41 1.21 -10.67 1.68
N SER A 42 0.00 -11.21 1.85
CA SER A 42 -0.90 -10.90 2.94
C SER A 42 -0.15 -11.02 4.27
N GLY A 43 0.22 -9.88 4.86
CA GLY A 43 0.93 -9.78 6.15
C GLY A 43 2.36 -9.27 6.09
N PHE A 44 2.92 -9.06 4.90
CA PHE A 44 4.21 -8.41 4.72
C PHE A 44 4.26 -7.76 3.33
N ILE A 45 3.45 -6.72 3.12
CA ILE A 45 3.81 -5.68 2.16
C ILE A 45 3.43 -4.34 2.79
N THR A 46 4.39 -3.73 3.48
CA THR A 46 4.32 -2.33 3.90
C THR A 46 5.15 -1.48 2.94
N SER A 47 5.17 -1.88 1.68
CA SER A 47 5.86 -1.18 0.60
C SER A 47 5.08 -1.38 -0.70
N GLY A 48 4.83 -0.29 -1.43
CA GLY A 48 4.14 -0.26 -2.72
C GLY A 48 5.00 -0.83 -3.83
N THR A 49 4.73 -0.45 -5.07
CA THR A 49 5.43 -0.93 -6.26
C THR A 49 5.86 0.25 -7.14
N LEU A 50 5.89 0.09 -8.47
CA LEU A 50 6.30 1.18 -9.38
C LEU A 50 5.08 1.80 -10.10
N THR A 51 3.91 1.70 -9.48
CA THR A 51 2.63 2.15 -10.02
C THR A 51 1.84 2.92 -8.96
N ASP A 52 0.71 3.51 -9.37
CA ASP A 52 -0.18 4.22 -8.47
C ASP A 52 -0.96 3.24 -7.57
N GLU A 53 -0.73 3.31 -6.27
CA GLU A 53 -1.31 2.43 -5.26
C GLU A 53 -2.27 3.13 -4.29
N VAL A 54 -3.14 2.34 -3.66
CA VAL A 54 -3.86 2.74 -2.45
C VAL A 54 -3.46 1.80 -1.32
N ILE A 55 -2.75 2.34 -0.33
CA ILE A 55 -2.17 1.61 0.79
C ILE A 55 -2.84 2.08 2.08
N SER A 56 -3.24 1.15 2.93
CA SER A 56 -3.77 1.46 4.26
C SER A 56 -3.05 0.64 5.32
N GLY A 57 -2.56 1.33 6.33
CA GLY A 57 -2.02 0.76 7.55
C GLY A 57 -3.11 0.22 8.47
N SER A 58 -2.73 0.01 9.71
CA SER A 58 -3.50 -0.68 10.74
C SER A 58 -3.81 0.24 11.92
N ASP A 59 -4.25 -0.33 13.04
CA ASP A 59 -4.42 0.41 14.30
C ASP A 59 -3.12 0.43 15.15
N GLY A 60 -2.00 -0.07 14.60
CA GLY A 60 -0.70 -0.12 15.25
C GLY A 60 0.33 0.75 14.54
N ALA A 61 1.52 0.86 15.13
CA ALA A 61 2.62 1.59 14.49
C ALA A 61 3.08 0.89 13.20
N ASP A 62 2.93 1.58 12.08
CA ASP A 62 3.22 1.07 10.74
C ASP A 62 4.39 1.80 10.08
N GLN A 63 5.08 1.12 9.16
CA GLN A 63 6.11 1.73 8.31
C GLN A 63 5.78 1.47 6.84
N ILE A 64 5.21 2.46 6.15
CA ILE A 64 4.69 2.33 4.78
C ILE A 64 5.59 3.09 3.79
N ASN A 65 6.03 2.45 2.71
CA ASN A 65 6.71 3.10 1.58
C ASN A 65 5.86 2.98 0.31
N GLY A 66 5.65 4.03 -0.47
CA GLY A 66 4.93 3.98 -1.76
C GLY A 66 5.81 3.52 -2.93
N TYR A 67 7.07 3.99 -2.94
CA TYR A 67 8.04 3.85 -4.04
C TYR A 67 7.68 4.71 -5.25
N ASP A 68 7.57 4.17 -6.47
CA ASP A 68 7.29 5.02 -7.64
C ASP A 68 5.80 4.95 -7.96
N GLY A 69 5.15 6.07 -8.23
CA GLY A 69 3.72 6.11 -8.50
C GLY A 69 3.09 7.38 -7.92
N ALA A 70 1.83 7.65 -8.27
CA ALA A 70 1.02 8.60 -7.52
C ALA A 70 0.19 7.82 -6.49
N ASP A 71 0.72 7.69 -5.27
CA ASP A 71 0.19 6.82 -4.24
C ASP A 71 -0.78 7.53 -3.29
N THR A 72 -1.73 6.78 -2.75
CA THR A 72 -2.57 7.20 -1.63
C THR A 72 -2.29 6.31 -0.42
N ILE A 73 -1.68 6.86 0.62
CA ILE A 73 -1.23 6.14 1.80
C ILE A 73 -1.99 6.67 3.04
N ASP A 74 -2.67 5.78 3.76
CA ASP A 74 -3.31 6.08 5.06
C ASP A 74 -2.63 5.25 6.16
N GLY A 75 -2.02 5.90 7.15
CA GLY A 75 -1.32 5.25 8.27
C GLY A 75 -2.28 4.56 9.24
N GLY A 76 -3.46 5.13 9.44
CA GLY A 76 -4.49 4.58 10.32
C GLY A 76 -4.38 5.12 11.74
N SER A 77 -4.29 4.24 12.73
CA SER A 77 -3.97 4.67 14.10
C SER A 77 -2.63 4.08 14.47
N GLY A 78 -1.79 4.79 15.21
CA GLY A 78 -0.44 4.28 15.45
C GLY A 78 0.55 5.36 15.83
N HIS A 79 1.79 5.13 15.43
CA HIS A 79 2.86 6.12 15.40
C HIS A 79 3.59 5.74 14.13
N ASP A 80 3.15 6.32 13.02
CA ASP A 80 3.39 5.74 11.72
C ASP A 80 4.53 6.44 11.01
N ALA A 81 5.23 5.71 10.14
CA ALA A 81 6.29 6.23 9.30
C ALA A 81 5.92 6.00 7.84
N LEU A 82 5.45 7.04 7.16
CA LEU A 82 4.93 7.01 5.79
C LEU A 82 5.91 7.69 4.84
N TYR A 83 6.26 7.01 3.75
CA TYR A 83 7.14 7.49 2.71
C TYR A 83 6.40 7.37 1.37
N GLY A 84 6.22 8.46 0.64
CA GLY A 84 5.56 8.49 -0.67
C GLY A 84 6.47 7.88 -1.73
N GLY A 85 7.56 8.57 -2.02
CA GLY A 85 8.60 8.08 -2.94
C GLY A 85 8.68 8.98 -4.16
N SER A 86 8.71 8.41 -5.36
CA SER A 86 8.66 9.19 -6.60
C SER A 86 7.23 9.33 -7.11
N GLY A 87 6.77 10.54 -7.35
CA GLY A 87 5.47 10.82 -7.96
C GLY A 87 4.67 11.80 -7.11
N ASP A 88 3.41 12.06 -7.48
CA ASP A 88 2.59 13.04 -6.74
C ASP A 88 1.70 12.28 -5.75
N ASP A 89 2.12 12.23 -4.47
CA ASP A 89 1.51 11.34 -3.47
C ASP A 89 0.51 12.04 -2.52
N GLU A 90 -0.42 11.27 -1.97
CA GLU A 90 -1.32 11.66 -0.87
C GLU A 90 -1.04 10.79 0.37
N LEU A 91 -0.43 11.37 1.41
CA LEU A 91 -0.09 10.70 2.67
C LEU A 91 -0.97 11.23 3.81
N GLN A 92 -1.65 10.34 4.52
CA GLN A 92 -2.42 10.64 5.73
C GLN A 92 -1.86 9.84 6.91
N GLY A 93 -1.40 10.52 7.97
CA GLY A 93 -0.87 9.90 9.19
C GLY A 93 -1.97 9.20 9.97
N GLY A 94 -2.96 9.98 10.40
CA GLY A 94 -4.15 9.47 11.07
C GLY A 94 -4.12 9.81 12.55
N ALA A 95 -4.34 8.83 13.42
CA ALA A 95 -4.28 9.04 14.87
C ALA A 95 -2.95 8.57 15.43
N GLY A 96 -2.10 9.45 15.95
CA GLY A 96 -0.75 9.05 16.32
C GLY A 96 0.22 10.21 16.27
N GLN A 97 1.42 10.04 16.81
CA GLN A 97 2.51 10.94 16.40
C GLN A 97 3.21 10.31 15.22
N ASP A 98 2.97 10.88 14.05
CA ASP A 98 3.38 10.27 12.79
C ASP A 98 4.57 11.00 12.16
N THR A 99 5.23 10.31 11.24
CA THR A 99 6.32 10.82 10.41
C THR A 99 5.96 10.58 8.96
N LEU A 100 5.71 11.63 8.20
CA LEU A 100 5.35 11.59 6.79
C LEU A 100 6.48 12.19 5.97
N HIS A 101 6.80 11.55 4.86
CA HIS A 101 7.81 11.99 3.90
C HIS A 101 7.25 11.80 2.50
N GLY A 102 6.89 12.89 1.81
CA GLY A 102 6.44 12.82 0.42
C GLY A 102 7.55 12.36 -0.55
N GLU A 103 8.79 12.75 -0.25
CA GLU A 103 9.97 12.53 -1.10
C GLU A 103 9.93 13.31 -2.43
N ASP A 104 10.06 12.65 -3.58
CA ASP A 104 10.23 13.28 -4.90
C ASP A 104 8.87 13.48 -5.57
N GLY A 105 8.27 14.68 -5.43
CA GLY A 105 6.90 14.83 -5.88
C GLY A 105 6.28 16.18 -5.64
N ALA A 106 5.05 16.37 -6.13
CA ALA A 106 4.13 17.37 -5.59
C ALA A 106 3.12 16.69 -4.66
N ASP A 107 3.49 16.59 -3.39
CA ASP A 107 2.78 15.74 -2.43
C ASP A 107 1.77 16.49 -1.56
N LEU A 108 0.77 15.76 -1.07
CA LEU A 108 -0.16 16.17 -0.04
C LEU A 108 0.09 15.37 1.23
N LEU A 109 0.62 16.02 2.27
CA LEU A 109 0.86 15.40 3.57
C LEU A 109 -0.17 15.91 4.60
N LEU A 110 -0.93 14.99 5.18
CA LEU A 110 -1.93 15.25 6.20
C LEU A 110 -1.62 14.42 7.46
N GLY A 111 -0.98 15.03 8.46
CA GLY A 111 -0.71 14.35 9.73
C GLY A 111 -1.97 13.94 10.52
N ALA A 112 -3.03 14.77 10.44
CA ALA A 112 -4.32 14.60 11.13
C ALA A 112 -4.28 14.87 12.64
N GLU A 113 -4.43 13.86 13.50
CA GLU A 113 -4.49 14.07 14.96
C GLU A 113 -3.08 14.21 15.56
N ASP A 114 -2.98 14.75 16.77
CA ASP A 114 -1.69 14.93 17.48
C ASP A 114 -0.64 15.78 16.74
N ALA A 115 0.65 15.46 16.88
CA ALA A 115 1.76 16.33 16.49
C ALA A 115 2.77 15.55 15.66
N ASP A 116 2.79 15.87 14.36
CA ASP A 116 3.48 15.06 13.36
C ASP A 116 4.75 15.74 12.82
N ALA A 117 5.62 14.92 12.25
CA ALA A 117 6.72 15.34 11.40
C ALA A 117 6.33 15.15 9.94
N LEU A 118 6.39 16.22 9.14
CA LEU A 118 6.05 16.24 7.70
C LEU A 118 7.25 16.74 6.88
#